data_AF-A0A820IFJ2-F1
#
_entry.id   AF-A0A820IFJ2-F1
#
_cell.length_a   1.000
_cell.length_b   1.000
_cell.length_c   1.000
_cell.angle_alpha   90.00
_cell.angle_beta   90.00
_cell.angle_gamma   90.00
#
_symmetry.space_group_name_H-M   'P 1'
#
loop_
_entity.id
_entity.type
_entity.pdbx_description
1 polymer ?
#
loop_
_entity_poly.entity_id
_entity_poly.type
_entity_poly.pdbx_seq_one_letter_code
_entity_poly.pdbx_strand_id
1 'polypeptide(L)'
;QAFMADVIFPNKHEDKQYKYTDDSHLLISETYIGVNVEVFESDVFHSDISCRFKIVPGTVEYLIDNIDRTLQQSIEIEEKLSIDLIENLSEIKEDVLQRLQHLKNFRNRLENPNIYHLDVGAMYSNIIITNRLRPSAVVDSTICAQCNLNRPNAHCQRKMDWIWRGTYVPATRNELQRIQLQLENERFS
;
A
#
# COMPACT_ATOMS: atom_id res chain seq x y z
N GLN A 1 -11.57 7.43 23.52
CA GLN A 1 -12.67 7.05 22.61
C GLN A 1 -13.40 5.79 23.07
N ALA A 2 -12.75 4.65 23.28
CA ALA A 2 -13.43 3.41 23.73
C ALA A 2 -14.24 3.57 25.03
N PHE A 3 -13.68 4.21 26.06
CA PHE A 3 -14.41 4.55 27.29
C PHE A 3 -15.65 5.42 27.04
N MET A 4 -15.55 6.40 26.14
CA MET A 4 -16.69 7.28 25.79
C MET A 4 -17.75 6.56 24.95
N ALA A 5 -17.37 5.50 24.23
CA ALA A 5 -18.24 4.69 23.40
C ALA A 5 -18.73 3.42 24.13
N ASP A 6 -18.49 3.31 25.44
CA ASP A 6 -18.84 2.15 26.27
C ASP A 6 -18.33 0.80 25.72
N VAL A 7 -17.11 0.82 25.16
CA VAL A 7 -16.44 -0.37 24.62
C VAL A 7 -15.42 -0.89 25.62
N ILE A 8 -15.54 -2.17 25.99
CA ILE A 8 -14.63 -2.86 26.91
C ILE A 8 -13.22 -2.92 26.31
N PHE A 9 -12.22 -2.59 27.13
CA PHE A 9 -10.82 -2.69 26.76
C PHE A 9 -10.36 -4.15 26.79
N PRO A 10 -9.74 -4.68 25.72
CA PRO A 10 -9.08 -5.96 25.80
C PRO A 10 -7.87 -5.87 26.73
N ASN A 11 -7.49 -7.01 27.32
CA ASN A 11 -6.22 -7.12 28.02
C ASN A 11 -5.05 -6.87 27.06
N LYS A 12 -3.89 -6.54 27.61
CA LYS A 12 -2.67 -6.39 26.81
C LYS A 12 -2.36 -7.70 26.08
N HIS A 13 -1.89 -7.60 24.85
CA HIS A 13 -1.45 -8.76 24.10
C HIS A 13 -0.20 -9.35 24.75
N GLU A 14 -0.19 -10.67 24.94
CA GLU A 14 0.96 -11.42 25.42
C GLU A 14 1.42 -12.36 24.31
N ASP A 15 2.69 -12.23 23.93
CA ASP A 15 3.27 -13.09 22.92
C ASP A 15 3.51 -14.51 23.47
N LYS A 16 3.17 -15.50 22.65
CA LYS A 16 3.54 -16.89 22.93
C LYS A 16 5.06 -17.02 22.88
N GLN A 17 5.64 -17.69 23.89
CA GLN A 17 7.09 -17.91 23.98
C GLN A 17 7.67 -18.66 22.78
N TYR A 18 6.95 -19.66 22.26
CA TYR A 18 7.36 -20.44 21.09
C TYR A 18 6.20 -20.54 20.10
N LYS A 19 6.47 -20.16 18.86
CA LYS A 19 5.56 -20.31 17.73
C LYS A 19 6.22 -21.25 16.71
N TYR A 20 5.41 -22.00 15.98
CA TYR A 20 5.90 -22.93 14.96
C TYR A 20 5.22 -22.60 13.63
N THR A 21 5.94 -22.82 12.54
CA THR A 21 5.35 -22.83 11.19
C THR A 21 4.45 -24.04 10.99
N ASP A 22 3.64 -24.03 9.94
CA ASP A 22 2.75 -25.16 9.59
C ASP A 22 3.53 -26.46 9.34
N ASP A 23 4.78 -26.37 8.85
CA ASP A 23 5.72 -27.47 8.65
C ASP A 23 6.59 -27.77 9.90
N SER A 24 6.21 -27.26 11.08
CA SER A 24 6.80 -27.57 12.39
C SER A 24 8.23 -27.09 12.62
N HIS A 25 8.67 -26.03 11.94
CA HIS A 25 9.90 -25.33 12.28
C HIS A 25 9.66 -24.26 13.35
N LEU A 26 10.66 -24.04 14.21
CA LEU A 26 10.57 -23.00 15.25
C LEU A 26 10.68 -21.61 14.61
N LEU A 27 9.67 -20.78 14.83
CA LEU A 27 9.68 -19.38 14.42
C LEU A 27 10.59 -18.55 15.33
N ILE A 28 11.49 -17.78 14.71
CA ILE A 28 12.36 -16.80 15.37
C ILE A 28 11.64 -15.45 15.42
N SER A 29 11.07 -15.03 14.27
CA SER A 29 10.28 -13.81 14.18
C SER A 29 9.18 -13.94 13.13
N GLU A 30 8.10 -13.21 13.34
CA GLU A 30 6.99 -13.08 12.41
C GLU A 30 6.68 -11.61 12.16
N THR A 31 6.43 -11.28 10.90
CA THR A 31 6.10 -9.92 10.46
C THR A 31 5.32 -10.00 9.14
N TYR A 32 5.18 -8.87 8.46
CA TYR A 32 4.57 -8.76 7.14
C TYR A 32 5.54 -8.08 6.17
N ILE A 33 5.30 -8.24 4.87
CA ILE A 33 6.03 -7.46 3.86
C ILE A 33 5.50 -6.03 3.89
N GLY A 34 6.36 -5.10 4.29
CA GLY A 34 6.08 -3.66 4.32
C GLY A 34 6.26 -2.99 2.95
N VAL A 35 6.84 -1.79 2.96
CA VAL A 35 7.04 -0.99 1.76
C VAL A 35 8.00 -1.67 0.78
N ASN A 36 7.64 -1.67 -0.50
CA ASN A 36 8.56 -2.00 -1.57
C ASN A 36 9.47 -0.81 -1.83
N VAL A 37 10.78 -1.05 -1.84
CA VAL A 37 11.79 -0.05 -2.19
C VAL A 37 12.45 -0.52 -3.47
N GLU A 38 12.38 0.32 -4.50
CA GLU A 38 12.95 0.05 -5.81
C GLU A 38 13.91 1.18 -6.18
N VAL A 39 15.04 0.81 -6.78
CA VAL A 39 16.00 1.75 -7.36
C VAL A 39 16.03 1.47 -8.85
N PHE A 40 15.48 2.39 -9.64
CA PHE A 40 15.43 2.24 -11.10
C PHE A 40 16.74 2.65 -11.77
N GLU A 41 17.30 3.77 -11.33
CA GLU A 41 18.48 4.38 -11.94
C GLU A 41 19.38 5.01 -10.87
N SER A 42 20.68 5.01 -11.12
CA SER A 42 21.68 5.61 -10.23
C SER A 42 22.68 6.37 -11.09
N ASP A 43 22.51 7.68 -11.14
CA ASP A 43 23.40 8.62 -11.83
C ASP A 43 23.20 10.03 -11.24
N VAL A 44 23.98 11.01 -11.72
CA VAL A 44 23.82 12.41 -11.35
C VAL A 44 22.79 13.08 -12.25
N PHE A 45 21.60 13.33 -11.71
CA PHE A 45 20.56 14.11 -12.36
C PHE A 45 20.59 15.56 -11.87
N HIS A 46 20.67 16.49 -12.82
CA HIS A 46 20.61 17.93 -12.55
C HIS A 46 19.73 18.62 -13.60
N SER A 47 19.09 19.72 -13.23
CA SER A 47 18.22 20.50 -14.12
C SER A 47 18.93 21.05 -15.36
N ASP A 48 20.26 21.08 -15.36
CA ASP A 48 21.07 21.69 -16.42
C ASP A 48 21.76 20.64 -17.31
N ILE A 49 21.62 19.36 -16.97
CA ILE A 49 22.22 18.25 -17.70
C ILE A 49 21.12 17.58 -18.51
N SER A 50 21.26 17.58 -19.84
CA SER A 50 20.24 17.01 -20.72
C SER A 50 20.13 15.49 -20.54
N CYS A 51 18.90 15.02 -20.44
CA CYS A 51 18.56 13.60 -20.31
C CYS A 51 17.80 13.12 -21.55
N ARG A 52 17.94 11.82 -21.85
CA ARG A 52 17.21 11.19 -22.94
C ARG A 52 15.87 10.67 -22.44
N PHE A 53 14.78 11.14 -23.04
CA PHE A 53 13.44 10.66 -22.75
C PHE A 53 12.90 9.83 -23.91
N LYS A 54 12.31 8.68 -23.58
CA LYS A 54 11.56 7.84 -24.52
C LYS A 54 10.13 7.71 -24.03
N ILE A 55 9.25 8.51 -24.60
CA ILE A 55 7.84 8.58 -24.23
C ILE A 55 7.08 7.40 -24.84
N VAL A 56 6.25 6.75 -24.03
CA VAL A 56 5.34 5.68 -24.45
C VAL A 56 4.02 6.31 -24.96
N PRO A 57 3.70 6.22 -26.26
CA PRO A 57 2.54 6.94 -26.82
C PRO A 57 1.21 6.53 -26.23
N GLY A 58 1.05 5.23 -25.91
CA GLY A 58 -0.18 4.72 -25.31
C GLY A 58 -0.48 5.36 -23.95
N THR A 59 0.56 5.69 -23.17
CA THR A 59 0.39 6.40 -21.89
C THR A 59 -0.10 7.83 -22.13
N VAL A 60 0.45 8.52 -23.14
CA VAL A 60 0.02 9.89 -23.46
C VAL A 60 -1.41 9.91 -24.01
N GLU A 61 -1.78 8.94 -24.83
CA GLU A 61 -3.15 8.78 -25.32
C GLU A 61 -4.14 8.54 -24.19
N TYR A 62 -3.80 7.67 -23.23
CA TYR A 62 -4.59 7.50 -22.01
C TYR A 62 -4.77 8.82 -21.23
N LEU A 63 -3.72 9.64 -21.10
CA LEU A 63 -3.82 10.95 -20.42
C LEU A 63 -4.73 11.92 -21.18
N ILE A 64 -4.65 11.94 -22.52
CA ILE A 64 -5.52 12.76 -23.38
C ILE A 64 -6.99 12.33 -23.22
N ASP A 65 -7.27 11.03 -23.29
CA ASP A 65 -8.63 10.50 -23.19
C ASP A 65 -9.28 10.75 -21.83
N ASN A 66 -8.48 10.91 -20.77
CA ASN A 66 -8.95 11.14 -19.40
C ASN A 66 -8.80 12.59 -18.92
N ILE A 67 -8.45 13.53 -19.80
CA ILE A 67 -8.16 14.92 -19.40
C ILE A 67 -9.37 15.59 -18.74
N ASP A 68 -10.56 15.40 -19.30
CA ASP A 68 -11.80 15.99 -18.79
C ASP A 68 -12.10 15.53 -17.36
N ARG A 69 -12.00 14.22 -17.14
CA ARG A 69 -12.19 13.64 -15.81
C ARG A 69 -11.15 14.14 -14.82
N THR A 70 -9.90 14.26 -15.26
CA THR A 70 -8.78 14.68 -14.40
C THR A 70 -8.94 16.14 -13.97
N LEU A 71 -9.28 17.03 -14.90
CA LEU A 71 -9.54 18.44 -14.59
C LEU A 71 -10.74 18.60 -13.64
N GLN A 72 -11.84 17.89 -13.93
CA GLN A 72 -13.00 17.89 -13.04
C GLN A 72 -12.65 17.40 -11.62
N GLN A 73 -11.89 16.31 -11.51
CA GLN A 73 -11.45 15.78 -10.21
C GLN A 73 -10.59 16.79 -9.45
N SER A 74 -9.64 17.45 -10.12
CA SER A 74 -8.80 18.46 -9.46
C SER A 74 -9.62 19.64 -8.94
N ILE A 75 -10.60 20.11 -9.72
CA ILE A 75 -11.44 21.23 -9.34
C ILE A 75 -12.42 20.86 -8.21
N GLU A 76 -13.19 19.79 -8.39
CA GLU A 76 -14.31 19.46 -7.50
C GLU A 76 -13.87 18.72 -6.24
N ILE A 77 -12.84 17.87 -6.32
CA ILE A 77 -12.43 16.99 -5.22
C ILE A 77 -11.25 17.59 -4.46
N GLU A 78 -10.21 18.03 -5.19
CA GLU A 78 -8.98 18.54 -4.57
C GLU A 78 -9.19 19.97 -4.06
N GLU A 79 -9.66 20.87 -4.93
CA GLU A 79 -9.89 22.29 -4.60
C GLU A 79 -11.28 22.57 -3.99
N LYS A 80 -12.23 21.62 -4.10
CA LYS A 80 -13.62 21.75 -3.61
C LYS A 80 -14.36 22.96 -4.19
N LEU A 81 -14.08 23.29 -5.44
CA LEU A 81 -14.73 24.37 -6.18
C LEU A 81 -15.77 23.81 -7.16
N SER A 82 -16.76 24.62 -7.49
CA SER A 82 -17.69 24.30 -8.59
C SER A 82 -17.05 24.66 -9.92
N ILE A 83 -17.17 23.76 -10.90
CA ILE A 83 -16.75 23.99 -12.29
C ILE A 83 -17.38 25.27 -12.87
N ASP A 84 -18.60 25.60 -12.47
CA ASP A 84 -19.33 26.75 -12.99
C ASP A 84 -18.65 28.09 -12.67
N LEU A 85 -17.76 28.12 -11.67
CA LEU A 85 -17.00 29.31 -11.27
C LEU A 85 -15.71 29.50 -12.08
N ILE A 86 -15.37 28.58 -12.98
CA ILE A 86 -14.08 28.57 -13.68
C ILE A 86 -14.26 29.06 -15.11
N GLU A 87 -13.69 30.23 -15.38
CA GLU A 87 -13.82 30.90 -16.68
C GLU A 87 -12.81 30.39 -17.72
N ASN A 88 -11.61 29.98 -17.29
CA ASN A 88 -10.49 29.62 -18.19
C ASN A 88 -10.32 28.12 -18.43
N LEU A 89 -11.30 27.28 -18.05
CA LEU A 89 -11.19 25.82 -18.13
C LEU A 89 -10.90 25.33 -19.55
N SER A 90 -11.61 25.89 -20.54
CA SER A 90 -11.46 25.49 -21.95
C SER A 90 -10.08 25.85 -22.52
N GLU A 91 -9.54 27.00 -22.13
CA GLU A 91 -8.21 27.46 -22.56
C GLU A 91 -7.11 26.56 -21.98
N ILE A 92 -7.16 26.28 -20.67
CA ILE A 92 -6.18 25.41 -20.01
C ILE A 92 -6.25 23.99 -20.56
N LYS A 93 -7.45 23.46 -20.79
CA LYS A 93 -7.62 22.14 -21.41
C LYS A 93 -6.93 22.06 -22.77
N GLU A 94 -7.11 23.07 -23.62
CA GLU A 94 -6.51 23.11 -24.95
C GLU A 94 -4.97 23.21 -24.89
N ASP A 95 -4.41 24.06 -24.01
CA ASP A 95 -2.94 24.16 -23.83
C ASP A 95 -2.32 22.82 -23.39
N VAL A 96 -2.95 22.15 -22.41
CA VAL A 96 -2.49 20.83 -21.94
C VAL A 96 -2.61 19.79 -23.05
N LEU A 97 -3.71 19.78 -23.83
CA LEU A 97 -3.88 18.86 -24.95
C LEU A 97 -2.80 19.05 -26.02
N GLN A 98 -2.49 20.29 -26.39
CA GLN A 98 -1.45 20.58 -27.38
C GLN A 98 -0.07 20.11 -26.92
N ARG A 99 0.28 20.32 -25.65
CA ARG A 99 1.54 19.83 -25.07
C ARG A 99 1.61 18.30 -25.05
N LEU A 100 0.52 17.63 -24.67
CA LEU A 100 0.44 16.17 -24.70
C LEU A 100 0.54 15.62 -26.13
N GLN A 101 -0.14 16.22 -27.10
CA GLN A 101 -0.02 15.84 -28.52
C GLN A 101 1.41 16.02 -29.02
N HIS A 102 2.09 17.10 -28.63
CA HIS A 102 3.49 17.31 -28.96
C HIS A 102 4.39 16.21 -28.37
N LEU A 103 4.17 15.80 -27.12
CA LEU A 103 4.88 14.67 -26.50
C LEU A 103 4.60 13.35 -27.20
N LYS A 104 3.37 13.12 -27.68
CA LYS A 104 2.98 11.93 -28.45
C LYS A 104 3.71 11.86 -29.79
N ASN A 105 3.80 12.99 -30.50
CA ASN A 105 4.43 13.09 -31.82
C ASN A 105 5.96 13.00 -31.74
N PHE A 106 6.56 13.62 -30.73
CA PHE A 106 8.03 13.66 -30.53
C PHE A 106 8.45 12.78 -29.35
N ARG A 107 8.47 11.47 -29.60
CA ARG A 107 8.66 10.42 -28.56
C ARG A 107 10.07 10.34 -27.99
N ASN A 108 11.08 10.56 -28.82
CA ASN A 108 12.48 10.51 -28.42
C ASN A 108 12.98 11.94 -28.28
N ARG A 109 13.35 12.34 -27.07
CA ARG A 109 13.71 13.72 -26.73
C ARG A 109 15.05 13.74 -26.01
N LEU A 110 15.79 14.82 -26.22
CA LEU A 110 17.00 15.15 -25.47
C LEU A 110 16.81 16.55 -24.92
N GLU A 111 16.45 16.64 -23.64
CA GLU A 111 16.09 17.90 -22.99
C GLU A 111 16.46 17.86 -21.51
N ASN A 112 16.46 19.02 -20.87
CA ASN A 112 16.80 19.15 -19.46
C ASN A 112 15.65 18.65 -18.57
N PRO A 113 15.92 17.81 -17.56
CA PRO A 113 14.89 17.21 -16.72
C PRO A 113 14.31 18.21 -15.71
N ASN A 114 13.03 18.03 -15.39
CA ASN A 114 12.44 18.59 -14.17
C ASN A 114 12.37 17.48 -13.11
N ILE A 115 13.03 17.71 -11.97
CA ILE A 115 13.12 16.72 -10.89
C ILE A 115 11.97 16.95 -9.91
N TYR A 116 11.05 16.00 -9.84
CA TYR A 116 9.88 16.06 -8.95
C TYR A 116 9.94 14.96 -7.88
N HIS A 117 9.55 15.31 -6.66
CA HIS A 117 9.28 14.36 -5.58
C HIS A 117 7.79 14.32 -5.32
N LEU A 118 7.15 13.18 -5.62
CA LEU A 118 5.73 12.95 -5.38
C LEU A 118 5.59 12.07 -4.15
N ASP A 119 4.86 12.56 -3.14
CA ASP A 119 4.57 11.82 -1.91
C ASP A 119 3.08 11.86 -1.61
N VAL A 120 2.58 10.81 -0.97
CA VAL A 120 1.19 10.70 -0.56
C VAL A 120 1.07 11.16 0.90
N GLY A 121 0.46 12.32 1.09
CA GLY A 121 0.20 12.87 2.43
C GLY A 121 -0.54 11.87 3.33
N ALA A 122 0.01 11.60 4.51
CA ALA A 122 -0.55 10.71 5.51
C ALA A 122 -1.03 9.34 4.94
N MET A 123 -0.23 8.73 4.06
CA MET A 123 -0.55 7.50 3.32
C MET A 123 -1.26 6.42 4.17
N TYR A 124 -0.62 5.94 5.25
CA TYR A 124 -1.19 4.86 6.06
C TYR A 124 -2.48 5.26 6.77
N SER A 125 -2.55 6.46 7.31
CA SER A 125 -3.77 6.96 7.97
C SER A 125 -4.94 7.00 6.98
N ASN A 126 -4.69 7.47 5.76
CA ASN A 126 -5.71 7.51 4.70
C ASN A 126 -6.12 6.11 4.25
N ILE A 127 -5.19 5.16 4.13
CA ILE A 127 -5.49 3.75 3.83
C ILE A 127 -6.35 3.13 4.93
N ILE A 128 -6.00 3.36 6.20
CA ILE A 128 -6.73 2.85 7.37
C ILE A 128 -8.17 3.38 7.38
N ILE A 129 -8.37 4.67 7.15
CA ILE A 129 -9.70 5.30 7.18
C ILE A 129 -10.53 4.84 5.98
N THR A 130 -9.96 4.88 4.77
CA THR A 130 -10.66 4.51 3.52
C THR A 130 -11.14 3.06 3.55
N ASN A 131 -10.30 2.15 4.03
CA ASN A 131 -10.63 0.73 4.12
C ASN A 131 -11.27 0.35 5.47
N ARG A 132 -11.47 1.31 6.37
CA ARG A 132 -12.02 1.10 7.73
C ARG A 132 -11.27 0.01 8.51
N LEU A 133 -9.95 -0.04 8.36
CA LEU A 133 -9.10 -1.06 8.99
C LEU A 133 -9.02 -0.81 10.50
N ARG A 134 -9.40 -1.81 11.28
CA ARG A 134 -9.26 -1.84 12.74
C ARG A 134 -8.97 -3.28 13.17
N PRO A 135 -8.25 -3.51 14.26
CA PRO A 135 -7.99 -4.87 14.74
C PRO A 135 -9.27 -5.70 14.91
N SER A 136 -10.34 -5.11 15.45
CA SER A 136 -11.64 -5.79 15.62
C SER A 136 -12.44 -6.01 14.34
N ALA A 137 -12.04 -5.39 13.22
CA ALA A 137 -12.69 -5.58 11.93
C ALA A 137 -12.08 -6.74 11.13
N VAL A 138 -10.94 -7.28 11.58
CA VAL A 138 -10.34 -8.50 11.01
C VAL A 138 -11.05 -9.70 11.64
N VAL A 139 -11.89 -10.36 10.85
CA VAL A 139 -12.72 -11.48 11.31
C VAL A 139 -12.38 -12.74 10.53
N ASP A 140 -12.47 -13.88 11.19
CA ASP A 140 -12.35 -15.19 10.56
C ASP A 140 -13.73 -15.68 10.06
N SER A 141 -13.73 -16.83 9.39
CA SER A 141 -14.96 -17.45 8.90
C SER A 141 -15.89 -17.89 10.03
N THR A 142 -15.36 -18.23 11.20
CA THR A 142 -16.15 -18.71 12.34
C THR A 142 -16.94 -17.59 13.01
N ILE A 143 -16.29 -16.45 13.27
CA ILE A 143 -16.92 -15.24 13.81
C ILE A 143 -17.96 -14.72 12.81
N CYS A 144 -17.63 -14.70 11.52
CA CYS A 144 -18.61 -14.24 10.54
C CYS A 144 -19.80 -15.20 10.41
N ALA A 145 -19.60 -16.51 10.55
CA ALA A 145 -20.69 -17.48 10.49
C ALA A 145 -21.72 -17.27 11.62
N GLN A 146 -21.26 -16.82 12.79
CA GLN A 146 -22.10 -16.50 13.95
C GLN A 146 -22.79 -15.12 13.85
N CYS A 147 -22.45 -14.31 12.84
CA CYS A 147 -23.01 -12.98 12.69
C CYS A 147 -24.43 -13.01 12.12
N ASN A 148 -25.34 -12.26 12.74
CA ASN A 148 -26.74 -12.11 12.29
C ASN A 148 -26.87 -11.52 10.86
N LEU A 149 -25.82 -10.84 10.39
CA LEU A 149 -25.77 -10.23 9.06
C LEU A 149 -25.23 -11.18 7.99
N ASN A 150 -24.81 -12.40 8.35
CA ASN A 150 -24.32 -13.40 7.41
C ASN A 150 -25.48 -13.94 6.54
N ARG A 151 -25.71 -13.27 5.40
CA ARG A 151 -26.76 -13.58 4.42
C ARG A 151 -26.12 -13.71 3.04
N PRO A 152 -26.72 -14.48 2.11
CA PRO A 152 -26.12 -14.75 0.80
C PRO A 152 -25.80 -13.52 -0.06
N ASN A 153 -26.29 -12.32 0.29
CA ASN A 153 -26.01 -11.05 -0.40
C ASN A 153 -25.47 -9.95 0.55
N ALA A 154 -24.74 -10.32 1.59
CA ALA A 154 -24.16 -9.34 2.52
C ALA A 154 -22.99 -8.57 1.87
N HIS A 155 -23.09 -7.25 1.80
CA HIS A 155 -22.03 -6.37 1.28
C HIS A 155 -21.08 -5.82 2.35
N CYS A 156 -21.07 -6.42 3.55
CA CYS A 156 -20.27 -5.93 4.68
C CYS A 156 -18.82 -6.42 4.66
N GLN A 157 -18.52 -7.51 3.94
CA GLN A 157 -17.16 -8.07 3.86
C GLN A 157 -16.36 -7.44 2.74
N ARG A 158 -15.15 -6.98 3.06
CA ARG A 158 -14.13 -6.57 2.09
C ARG A 158 -12.93 -7.50 2.26
N LYS A 159 -12.63 -8.29 1.23
CA LYS A 159 -11.43 -9.14 1.21
C LYS A 159 -10.23 -8.30 0.78
N MET A 160 -9.14 -8.42 1.53
CA MET A 160 -7.88 -7.72 1.25
C MET A 160 -6.74 -8.71 1.49
N ASP A 161 -5.81 -8.75 0.54
CA ASP A 161 -4.65 -9.61 0.62
C ASP A 161 -3.51 -8.92 1.37
N TRP A 162 -2.72 -9.70 2.09
CA TRP A 162 -1.49 -9.26 2.74
C TRP A 162 -0.48 -10.41 2.70
N ILE A 163 0.80 -10.07 2.82
CA ILE A 163 1.88 -11.07 2.74
C ILE A 163 2.52 -11.19 4.10
N TRP A 164 2.36 -12.37 4.71
CA TRP A 164 3.06 -12.75 5.92
C TRP A 164 4.53 -13.09 5.62
N ARG A 165 5.42 -12.77 6.55
CA ARG A 165 6.84 -13.10 6.50
C ARG A 165 7.28 -13.64 7.85
N GLY A 166 7.62 -14.92 7.91
CA GLY A 166 8.29 -15.52 9.06
C GLY A 166 9.74 -15.84 8.77
N THR A 167 10.58 -15.69 9.79
CA THR A 167 11.92 -16.28 9.81
C THR A 167 11.92 -17.44 10.80
N TYR A 168 12.44 -18.58 10.39
CA TYR A 168 12.39 -19.81 11.18
C TYR A 168 13.73 -20.52 11.19
N VAL A 169 13.93 -21.37 12.21
CA VAL A 169 15.11 -22.23 12.33
C VAL A 169 14.96 -23.40 11.37
N PRO A 170 15.96 -23.69 10.52
CA PRO A 170 15.88 -24.80 9.55
C PRO A 170 15.84 -26.19 10.20
N ALA A 171 16.15 -26.28 11.50
CA ALA A 171 16.09 -27.52 12.27
C ALA A 171 14.66 -28.07 12.32
N THR A 172 14.53 -29.37 12.10
CA THR A 172 13.28 -30.10 12.23
C THR A 172 12.86 -30.22 13.69
N ARG A 173 11.57 -30.50 13.93
CA ARG A 173 11.04 -30.72 15.28
C ARG A 173 11.84 -31.75 16.10
N ASN A 174 12.29 -32.84 15.47
CA ASN A 174 13.06 -33.89 16.15
C ASN A 174 14.47 -33.45 16.57
N GLU A 175 15.07 -32.52 15.83
CA GLU A 175 16.37 -31.95 16.18
C GLU A 175 16.22 -30.96 17.33
N LEU A 176 15.18 -30.12 17.29
CA LEU A 176 14.86 -29.21 18.38
C LEU A 176 14.58 -29.94 19.69
N GLN A 177 13.82 -31.04 19.66
CA GLN A 177 13.58 -31.87 20.85
C GLN A 177 14.86 -32.48 21.42
N ARG A 178 15.79 -32.91 20.56
CA ARG A 178 17.09 -33.42 21.00
C ARG A 178 17.93 -32.34 21.68
N ILE A 179 17.92 -31.13 21.14
CA ILE A 179 18.60 -29.97 21.74
C ILE A 179 17.98 -29.63 23.09
N GLN A 180 16.65 -29.61 23.21
CA GLN A 180 15.96 -29.37 24.48
C GLN A 180 16.36 -30.39 25.56
N LEU A 181 16.34 -31.68 25.23
CA LEU A 181 16.76 -32.75 26.14
C LEU A 181 18.22 -32.62 26.57
N GLN A 182 19.10 -32.18 25.68
CA GLN A 182 20.50 -31.91 26.05
C GLN A 182 20.60 -30.74 27.03
N LEU A 183 19.93 -29.62 26.74
CA LEU A 183 19.93 -28.44 27.59
C LEU A 183 19.32 -28.71 28.98
N GLU A 184 18.32 -29.57 29.08
CA GLU A 184 17.74 -29.99 30.38
C GLU A 184 18.75 -30.74 31.27
N ASN A 185 19.72 -31.43 30.67
CA ASN A 185 20.76 -32.16 31.38
C ASN A 185 21.99 -31.28 31.70
N GLU A 186 22.11 -30.09 31.09
CA GLU A 186 23.18 -29.14 31.36
C GLU A 186 22.85 -28.30 32.61
N ARG A 187 23.85 -28.08 33.47
CA ARG A 187 23.71 -27.19 34.64
C ARG A 187 24.22 -25.81 34.27
N PHE A 188 23.30 -24.86 34.16
CA PHE A 188 23.64 -23.44 34.03
C PHE A 188 24.06 -22.91 35.40
N SER A 189 25.33 -22.49 35.52
CA SER A 189 25.89 -21.86 36.74
C SER A 189 25.67 -20.36 36.73
#